data_AF-A0A925SBC7-F1
#
_entry.id   AF-A0A925SBC7-F1
#
_cell.length_a   1.000
_cell.length_b   1.000
_cell.length_c   1.000
_cell.angle_alpha   90.00
_cell.angle_beta   90.00
_cell.angle_gamma   90.00
#
_symmetry.space_group_name_H-M   'P 1'
#
loop_
_entity.id
_entity.type
_entity.pdbx_description
1 polymer ?
#
loop_
_entity_poly.entity_id
_entity_poly.type
_entity_poly.pdbx_seq_one_letter_code
_entity_poly.pdbx_strand_id
1 'polypeptide(L)'
;MSAYLESLPAPKGAQVDPSAFDRGRQHFRASCTSCHNVDQSKFVPQILVEMKKISPSYDPKVLEQRTPPQSPIQDSAGGFDDKMIVIDASDRGEKRGNALPLLLDLARKKIFLHDASVKGLDSLLDPSRGETAPHPFYIKDAGQRKDVIEFLRGLDTTRK
;
A
#
# COMPACT_ATOMS: atom_id res chain seq x y z
N MET A 1 -5.07 -10.48 24.70
CA MET A 1 -4.55 -9.69 23.57
C MET A 1 -5.61 -9.54 22.47
N SER A 2 -6.19 -10.64 21.96
CA SER A 2 -7.17 -10.60 20.85
C SER A 2 -8.42 -9.77 21.15
N ALA A 3 -9.09 -9.99 22.28
CA ALA A 3 -10.29 -9.21 22.66
C ALA A 3 -10.03 -7.68 22.77
N TYR A 4 -8.81 -7.28 23.13
CA TYR A 4 -8.45 -5.86 23.16
C TYR A 4 -8.28 -5.32 21.73
N LEU A 5 -7.54 -6.04 20.87
CA LEU A 5 -7.33 -5.63 19.47
C LEU A 5 -8.66 -5.59 18.68
N GLU A 6 -9.56 -6.53 18.94
CA GLU A 6 -10.89 -6.61 18.32
C GLU A 6 -11.84 -5.50 18.80
N SER A 7 -11.61 -4.94 19.99
CA SER A 7 -12.42 -3.83 20.53
C SER A 7 -11.90 -2.45 20.15
N LEU A 8 -10.77 -2.36 19.42
CA LEU A 8 -10.27 -1.08 18.90
C LEU A 8 -11.27 -0.50 17.88
N PRO A 9 -11.79 0.71 18.10
CA PRO A 9 -12.72 1.31 17.17
C PRO A 9 -12.02 1.69 15.87
N ALA A 10 -12.75 1.58 14.76
CA ALA A 10 -12.27 2.11 13.49
C ALA A 10 -12.00 3.63 13.62
N PRO A 11 -10.80 4.10 13.24
CA PRO A 11 -10.47 5.52 13.36
C PRO A 11 -11.36 6.36 12.43
N LYS A 12 -11.72 7.56 12.89
CA LYS A 12 -12.41 8.56 12.07
C LYS A 12 -11.45 9.22 11.09
N GLY A 13 -11.94 9.43 9.87
CA GLY A 13 -11.28 10.24 8.85
C GLY A 13 -11.20 11.70 9.26
N ALA A 14 -10.29 12.44 8.62
CA ALA A 14 -10.17 13.87 8.85
C ALA A 14 -11.41 14.63 8.37
N GLN A 15 -11.58 15.85 8.90
CA GLN A 15 -12.46 16.83 8.28
C GLN A 15 -11.82 17.30 6.98
N VAL A 16 -12.60 17.26 5.91
CA VAL A 16 -12.15 17.49 4.53
C VAL A 16 -13.22 18.25 3.75
N ASP A 17 -12.83 18.87 2.63
CA ASP A 17 -13.77 19.50 1.69
C ASP A 17 -14.64 18.42 1.02
N PRO A 18 -15.99 18.46 1.16
CA PRO A 18 -16.86 17.42 0.62
C PRO A 18 -16.81 17.30 -0.91
N SER A 19 -16.66 18.42 -1.62
CA SER A 19 -16.65 18.42 -3.10
C SER A 19 -15.35 17.81 -3.62
N ALA A 20 -14.21 18.15 -3.00
CA ALA A 20 -12.92 17.57 -3.31
C ALA A 20 -12.85 16.08 -2.93
N PHE A 21 -13.43 15.69 -1.78
CA PHE A 21 -13.56 14.30 -1.37
C PHE A 21 -14.31 13.47 -2.43
N ASP A 22 -15.42 13.99 -2.94
CA ASP A 22 -16.22 13.28 -3.96
C ASP A 22 -15.51 13.16 -5.30
N ARG A 23 -14.84 14.23 -5.78
CA ARG A 23 -14.00 14.15 -6.99
C ARG A 23 -12.84 13.18 -6.80
N GLY A 24 -12.18 13.24 -5.65
CA GLY A 24 -11.08 12.37 -5.26
C GLY A 24 -11.49 10.90 -5.28
N ARG A 25 -12.68 10.58 -4.78
CA ARG A 25 -13.25 9.23 -4.86
C ARG A 25 -13.37 8.72 -6.29
N GLN A 26 -13.73 9.58 -7.24
CA GLN A 26 -13.81 9.18 -8.66
C GLN A 26 -12.43 8.94 -9.27
N HIS A 27 -11.47 9.81 -9.00
CA HIS A 27 -10.08 9.62 -9.45
C HIS A 27 -9.44 8.36 -8.84
N PHE A 28 -9.72 8.09 -7.57
CA PHE A 28 -9.29 6.87 -6.89
C PHE A 28 -9.92 5.63 -7.53
N ARG A 29 -11.22 5.67 -7.85
CA ARG A 29 -11.90 4.57 -8.57
C ARG A 29 -11.22 4.24 -9.89
N ALA A 30 -10.80 5.26 -10.63
CA ALA A 30 -10.15 5.09 -11.93
C ALA A 30 -8.73 4.52 -11.84
N SER A 31 -8.00 4.74 -10.73
CA SER A 31 -6.54 4.52 -10.70
C SER A 31 -6.06 3.55 -9.61
N CYS A 32 -6.85 3.29 -8.56
CA CYS A 32 -6.36 2.59 -7.36
C CYS A 32 -7.12 1.30 -7.05
N THR A 33 -8.27 1.07 -7.69
CA THR A 33 -9.19 -0.03 -7.33
C THR A 33 -8.80 -1.40 -7.83
N SER A 34 -7.74 -1.51 -8.64
CA SER A 34 -7.14 -2.81 -8.96
C SER A 34 -6.55 -3.51 -7.74
N CYS A 35 -6.29 -2.77 -6.66
CA CYS A 35 -5.72 -3.29 -5.42
C CYS A 35 -6.48 -2.84 -4.18
N HIS A 36 -7.01 -1.61 -4.13
CA HIS A 36 -7.63 -1.07 -2.93
C HIS A 36 -9.16 -0.94 -3.05
N ASN A 37 -9.85 -1.24 -1.95
CA ASN A 37 -11.28 -0.98 -1.85
C ASN A 37 -11.55 0.51 -1.69
N VAL A 38 -12.63 0.99 -2.31
CA VAL A 38 -13.14 2.35 -2.09
C VAL A 38 -13.87 2.42 -0.73
N ASP A 39 -14.71 1.42 -0.46
CA ASP A 39 -15.51 1.30 0.75
C ASP A 39 -14.68 0.68 1.88
N GLN A 40 -14.33 1.47 2.89
CA GLN A 40 -13.48 1.03 4.00
C GLN A 40 -14.25 0.25 5.06
N SER A 41 -15.58 0.10 4.94
CA SER A 41 -16.33 -0.82 5.80
C SER A 41 -16.18 -2.28 5.37
N LYS A 42 -15.57 -2.54 4.22
CA LYS A 42 -15.33 -3.88 3.69
C LYS A 42 -14.01 -4.43 4.17
N PHE A 43 -13.99 -5.74 4.43
CA PHE A 43 -12.77 -6.47 4.76
C PHE A 43 -11.71 -6.28 3.67
N VAL A 44 -10.48 -5.94 4.07
CA VAL A 44 -9.32 -5.94 3.19
C VAL A 44 -8.74 -7.35 3.23
N PRO A 45 -8.81 -8.10 2.10
CA PRO A 45 -8.32 -9.47 2.08
C PRO A 45 -6.82 -9.51 2.28
N GLN A 46 -6.34 -10.55 2.97
CA GLN A 46 -4.91 -10.79 3.23
C GLN A 46 -4.19 -11.36 2.00
N ILE A 47 -4.56 -10.89 0.79
CA ILE A 47 -3.89 -11.28 -0.44
C ILE A 47 -2.53 -10.60 -0.53
N LEU A 48 -1.52 -11.36 -0.96
CA LEU A 48 -0.20 -10.83 -1.25
C LEU A 48 -0.18 -10.24 -2.66
N VAL A 49 0.24 -8.98 -2.76
CA VAL A 49 0.56 -8.35 -4.05
C VAL A 49 2.02 -8.65 -4.37
N GLU A 50 2.27 -9.17 -5.58
CA GLU A 50 3.63 -9.51 -6.03
C GLU A 50 4.58 -8.33 -5.96
N MET A 51 5.79 -8.60 -5.47
CA MET A 51 6.81 -7.57 -5.29
C MET A 51 7.12 -6.79 -6.58
N LYS A 52 7.23 -7.47 -7.73
CA LYS A 52 7.51 -6.81 -9.02
C LYS A 52 6.42 -5.81 -9.44
N LYS A 53 5.16 -6.07 -9.05
CA LYS A 53 4.03 -5.18 -9.35
C LYS A 53 4.07 -3.90 -8.54
N ILE A 54 4.52 -3.96 -7.28
CA ILE A 54 4.57 -2.81 -6.36
C ILE A 54 5.96 -2.19 -6.26
N SER A 55 6.99 -2.81 -6.82
CA SER A 55 8.36 -2.32 -6.83
C SER A 55 8.99 -2.76 -8.14
N PRO A 56 8.85 -2.01 -9.24
CA PRO A 56 9.30 -2.45 -10.56
C PRO A 56 10.80 -2.73 -10.65
N SER A 57 11.60 -2.05 -9.82
CA SER A 57 13.04 -2.31 -9.68
C SER A 57 13.38 -3.61 -8.94
N TYR A 58 12.40 -4.31 -8.36
CA TYR A 58 12.64 -5.55 -7.64
C TYR A 58 13.15 -6.63 -8.59
N ASP A 59 14.37 -7.08 -8.40
CA ASP A 59 15.04 -8.06 -9.25
C ASP A 59 15.87 -9.02 -8.39
N PRO A 60 15.19 -9.96 -7.70
CA PRO A 60 15.86 -10.85 -6.76
C PRO A 60 16.70 -11.88 -7.52
N LYS A 61 17.93 -12.10 -7.05
CA LYS A 61 18.81 -13.17 -7.50
C LYS A 61 18.71 -14.34 -6.54
N VAL A 62 18.68 -15.56 -7.09
CA VAL A 62 18.78 -16.77 -6.28
C VAL A 62 20.21 -16.90 -5.75
N LEU A 63 20.33 -17.01 -4.44
CA LEU A 63 21.60 -17.23 -3.74
C LEU A 63 21.83 -18.71 -3.46
N GLU A 64 20.77 -19.45 -3.13
CA GLU A 64 20.84 -20.86 -2.76
C GLU A 64 19.52 -21.56 -3.08
N GLN A 65 19.58 -22.83 -3.51
CA GLN A 65 18.38 -23.64 -3.74
C GLN A 65 17.97 -24.31 -2.42
N ARG A 66 16.67 -24.47 -2.20
CA ARG A 66 16.16 -25.24 -1.06
C ARG A 66 15.32 -26.40 -1.54
N THR A 67 15.21 -27.42 -0.70
CA THR A 67 14.33 -28.56 -0.95
C THR A 67 12.88 -28.08 -1.01
N PRO A 68 12.07 -28.51 -1.99
CA PRO A 68 10.65 -28.22 -1.98
C PRO A 68 9.95 -28.73 -0.69
N PRO A 69 8.93 -28.03 -0.16
CA PRO A 69 8.20 -26.92 -0.77
C PRO A 69 8.86 -25.55 -0.58
N GLN A 70 10.02 -25.47 0.09
CA GLN A 70 10.66 -24.19 0.33
C GLN A 70 11.13 -23.54 -0.99
N SER A 71 10.85 -22.24 -1.14
CA SER A 71 11.31 -21.47 -2.29
C SER A 71 12.84 -21.25 -2.21
N PRO A 72 13.55 -20.89 -3.30
CA PRO A 72 14.98 -20.61 -3.21
C PRO A 72 15.27 -19.42 -2.28
N ILE A 73 16.45 -19.40 -1.64
CA ILE A 73 16.92 -18.19 -0.95
C ILE A 73 17.24 -17.15 -2.02
N GLN A 74 16.70 -15.95 -1.85
CA GLN A 74 16.74 -14.90 -2.85
C GLN A 74 17.00 -13.55 -2.21
N ASP A 75 17.75 -12.71 -2.91
CA ASP A 75 18.05 -11.35 -2.48
C ASP A 75 17.98 -10.36 -3.65
N SER A 76 17.39 -9.20 -3.40
CA SER A 76 17.37 -8.04 -4.29
C SER A 76 18.25 -6.93 -3.69
N ALA A 77 19.57 -7.12 -3.76
CA ALA A 77 20.58 -6.20 -3.20
C ALA A 77 20.37 -4.74 -3.61
N GLY A 78 20.58 -3.84 -2.64
CA GLY A 78 20.32 -2.40 -2.72
C GLY A 78 18.82 -2.04 -2.78
N GLY A 79 17.95 -3.03 -2.73
CA GLY A 79 16.53 -2.91 -3.03
C GLY A 79 15.62 -3.06 -1.81
N PHE A 80 14.51 -3.77 -2.01
CA PHE A 80 13.49 -3.95 -0.99
C PHE A 80 13.95 -4.90 0.14
N ASP A 81 14.68 -5.96 -0.23
CA ASP A 81 15.10 -7.02 0.70
C ASP A 81 16.10 -6.51 1.76
N ASP A 82 16.86 -5.44 1.46
CA ASP A 82 17.79 -4.82 2.42
C ASP A 82 17.10 -3.89 3.44
N LYS A 83 15.87 -3.44 3.13
CA LYS A 83 15.15 -2.46 3.97
C LYS A 83 14.08 -3.11 4.84
N MET A 84 13.82 -4.40 4.62
CA MET A 84 12.71 -5.13 5.21
C MET A 84 13.15 -6.52 5.63
N ILE A 85 12.61 -7.02 6.75
CA ILE A 85 12.74 -8.44 7.07
C ILE A 85 11.77 -9.21 6.16
N VAL A 86 12.29 -10.06 5.28
CA VAL A 86 11.47 -10.94 4.45
C VAL A 86 11.30 -12.29 5.13
N ILE A 87 10.07 -12.58 5.57
CA ILE A 87 9.71 -13.88 6.11
C ILE A 87 9.20 -14.75 4.96
N ASP A 88 9.92 -15.84 4.70
CA ASP A 88 9.55 -16.78 3.66
C ASP A 88 8.46 -17.75 4.15
N ALA A 89 7.30 -17.69 3.51
CA ALA A 89 6.13 -18.53 3.78
C ALA A 89 5.87 -19.58 2.68
N SER A 90 6.93 -20.00 1.97
CA SER A 90 6.86 -21.00 0.89
C SER A 90 6.44 -22.38 1.36
N ASP A 91 6.58 -22.69 2.65
CA ASP A 91 5.97 -23.86 3.29
C ASP A 91 4.43 -23.88 3.13
N ARG A 92 3.81 -22.70 3.02
CA ARG A 92 2.38 -22.52 2.72
C ARG A 92 2.08 -22.35 1.23
N GLY A 93 3.08 -22.46 0.36
CA GLY A 93 2.94 -22.23 -1.09
C GLY A 93 2.69 -20.76 -1.47
N GLU A 94 2.93 -19.82 -0.55
CA GLU A 94 2.70 -18.39 -0.77
C GLU A 94 3.82 -17.75 -1.58
N LYS A 95 3.47 -16.70 -2.33
CA LYS A 95 4.42 -15.92 -3.11
C LYS A 95 5.09 -14.83 -2.28
N ARG A 96 6.30 -14.40 -2.65
CA ARG A 96 6.90 -13.18 -2.09
C ARG A 96 6.08 -11.96 -2.51
N GLY A 97 5.63 -11.17 -1.54
CA GLY A 97 4.76 -10.02 -1.76
C GLY A 97 4.45 -9.28 -0.48
N ASN A 98 3.75 -8.15 -0.61
CA ASN A 98 3.23 -7.41 0.54
C ASN A 98 1.70 -7.52 0.58
N ALA A 99 1.16 -7.66 1.79
CA ALA A 99 -0.26 -7.60 2.02
C ALA A 99 -0.78 -6.17 1.79
N LEU A 100 -2.06 -6.06 1.40
CA LEU A 100 -2.70 -4.76 1.24
C LEU A 100 -2.86 -4.07 2.60
N PRO A 101 -2.41 -2.81 2.76
CA PRO A 101 -2.68 -2.06 3.97
C PRO A 101 -4.14 -1.59 4.02
N LEU A 102 -4.66 -1.44 5.24
CA LEU A 102 -5.86 -0.62 5.47
C LEU A 102 -5.55 0.84 5.10
N LEU A 103 -6.47 1.47 4.38
CA LEU A 103 -6.38 2.89 4.01
C LEU A 103 -7.05 3.83 5.02
N LEU A 104 -7.48 3.30 6.16
CA LEU A 104 -8.00 4.12 7.25
C LEU A 104 -6.85 4.90 7.92
N ASP A 105 -7.18 6.12 8.33
CA ASP A 105 -6.31 6.99 9.14
C ASP A 105 -4.95 7.34 8.52
N LEU A 106 -4.90 7.48 7.19
CA LEU A 106 -3.66 7.90 6.53
C LEU A 106 -3.29 9.35 6.87
N ALA A 107 -4.26 10.20 7.23
CA ALA A 107 -4.03 11.59 7.60
C ALA A 107 -3.11 11.76 8.84
N ARG A 108 -3.09 10.78 9.75
CA ARG A 108 -2.20 10.81 10.93
C ARG A 108 -0.83 10.20 10.67
N LYS A 109 -0.62 9.53 9.52
CA LYS A 109 0.68 8.95 9.14
C LYS A 109 1.54 9.99 8.43
N LYS A 110 2.78 10.15 8.92
CA LYS A 110 3.77 11.08 8.34
C LYS A 110 4.67 10.42 7.31
N ILE A 111 4.83 9.10 7.41
CA ILE A 111 5.70 8.29 6.57
C ILE A 111 4.92 7.07 6.08
N PHE A 112 5.13 6.70 4.82
CA PHE A 112 4.41 5.67 4.10
C PHE A 112 5.36 4.62 3.54
N LEU A 113 4.75 3.52 3.08
CA LEU A 113 5.38 2.30 2.62
C LEU A 113 6.08 1.54 3.75
N HIS A 114 6.46 0.31 3.46
CA HIS A 114 6.99 -0.60 4.46
C HIS A 114 8.41 -0.19 4.85
N ASP A 115 9.17 0.37 3.90
CA ASP A 115 10.55 0.83 4.06
C ASP A 115 10.66 2.29 4.55
N ALA A 116 9.55 2.90 4.93
CA ALA A 116 9.49 4.28 5.41
C ALA A 116 10.08 5.34 4.43
N SER A 117 10.13 5.03 3.13
CA SER A 117 10.81 5.89 2.14
C SER A 117 10.02 7.12 1.71
N VAL A 118 8.73 7.21 2.00
CA VAL A 118 7.84 8.23 1.45
C VAL A 118 7.26 9.13 2.53
N LYS A 119 7.48 10.44 2.43
CA LYS A 119 6.98 11.45 3.37
C LYS A 119 5.65 12.02 2.89
N GLY A 120 4.55 11.63 3.54
CA GLY A 120 3.22 12.16 3.25
C GLY A 120 2.55 11.60 1.98
N LEU A 121 1.25 11.88 1.85
CA LEU A 121 0.43 11.47 0.70
C LEU A 121 0.79 12.22 -0.58
N ASP A 122 1.19 13.50 -0.48
CA ASP A 122 1.65 14.28 -1.62
C ASP A 122 2.81 13.58 -2.34
N SER A 123 3.86 13.22 -1.61
CA SER A 123 5.00 12.51 -2.17
C SER A 123 4.59 11.13 -2.69
N LEU A 124 3.72 10.40 -1.98
CA LEU A 124 3.31 9.05 -2.38
C LEU A 124 2.72 9.00 -3.79
N LEU A 125 1.91 10.01 -4.13
CA LEU A 125 1.17 10.08 -5.39
C LEU A 125 1.87 10.93 -6.46
N ASP A 126 3.06 11.48 -6.17
CA ASP A 126 3.80 12.36 -7.08
C ASP A 126 4.73 11.58 -8.03
N PRO A 127 4.59 11.77 -9.36
CA PRO A 127 5.40 11.06 -10.35
C PRO A 127 6.89 11.42 -10.35
N SER A 128 7.31 12.52 -9.72
CA SER A 128 8.73 12.90 -9.58
C SER A 128 9.55 11.86 -8.82
N ARG A 129 8.91 10.94 -8.10
CA ARG A 129 9.58 9.79 -7.46
C ARG A 129 10.16 8.77 -8.45
N GLY A 130 9.71 8.77 -9.70
CA GLY A 130 10.23 7.92 -10.78
C GLY A 130 9.52 6.57 -10.91
N GLU A 131 9.47 6.05 -12.14
CA GLU A 131 8.68 4.86 -12.51
C GLU A 131 9.17 3.56 -11.86
N THR A 132 10.41 3.52 -11.41
CA THR A 132 11.01 2.35 -10.75
C THR A 132 10.89 2.38 -9.23
N ALA A 133 10.40 3.48 -8.65
CA ALA A 133 10.27 3.60 -7.21
C ALA A 133 9.18 2.67 -6.65
N PRO A 134 9.25 2.32 -5.35
CA PRO A 134 8.19 1.56 -4.70
C PRO A 134 6.83 2.27 -4.77
N HIS A 135 5.81 1.49 -5.12
CA HIS A 135 4.43 1.87 -5.35
C HIS A 135 4.28 3.05 -6.34
N PRO A 136 4.70 2.89 -7.61
CA PRO A 136 4.72 3.99 -8.59
C PRO A 136 3.36 4.22 -9.27
N PHE A 137 2.29 4.18 -8.47
CA PHE A 137 0.91 4.43 -8.91
C PHE A 137 0.57 5.90 -8.68
N TYR A 138 1.06 6.74 -9.59
CA TYR A 138 0.99 8.19 -9.45
C TYR A 138 -0.26 8.80 -10.07
N ILE A 139 -0.57 10.03 -9.62
CA ILE A 139 -1.57 10.90 -10.26
C ILE A 139 -0.82 12.08 -10.85
N LYS A 140 -0.73 12.11 -12.18
CA LYS A 140 0.07 13.09 -12.92
C LYS A 140 -0.49 14.51 -12.78
N ASP A 141 -1.81 14.65 -12.88
CA ASP A 141 -2.47 15.94 -12.70
C ASP A 141 -2.47 16.35 -11.22
N ALA A 142 -1.94 17.53 -10.93
CA ALA A 142 -1.80 18.01 -9.55
C ALA A 142 -3.14 18.33 -8.89
N GLY A 143 -4.17 18.74 -9.64
CA GLY A 143 -5.50 18.99 -9.12
C GLY A 143 -6.20 17.70 -8.72
N GLN A 144 -6.20 16.71 -9.61
CA GLN A 144 -6.72 15.37 -9.33
C GLN A 144 -5.99 14.72 -8.16
N ARG A 145 -4.67 14.90 -8.06
CA ARG A 145 -3.88 14.40 -6.94
C ARG A 145 -4.32 15.00 -5.62
N LYS A 146 -4.53 16.32 -5.56
CA LYS A 146 -5.06 16.99 -4.35
C LYS A 146 -6.43 16.46 -3.97
N ASP A 147 -7.32 16.27 -4.94
CA ASP A 147 -8.65 15.68 -4.69
C ASP A 147 -8.53 14.25 -4.13
N VAL A 148 -7.65 13.39 -4.68
CA VAL A 148 -7.42 12.04 -4.12
C VAL A 148 -6.81 12.08 -2.73
N ILE A 149 -5.89 12.99 -2.44
CA ILE A 149 -5.34 13.16 -1.09
C ILE A 149 -6.46 13.53 -0.12
N GLU A 150 -7.36 14.43 -0.52
CA GLU A 150 -8.50 14.83 0.29
C GLU A 150 -9.46 13.66 0.53
N PHE A 151 -9.72 12.83 -0.49
CA PHE A 151 -10.45 11.58 -0.35
C PHE A 151 -9.78 10.63 0.66
N LEU A 152 -8.48 10.35 0.49
CA LEU A 152 -7.71 9.45 1.36
C LEU A 152 -7.64 9.93 2.82
N ARG A 153 -7.56 11.25 3.05
CA ARG A 153 -7.57 11.84 4.40
C ARG A 153 -8.93 11.69 5.07
N GLY A 154 -10.01 11.79 4.30
CA GLY A 154 -11.39 11.74 4.79
C GLY A 154 -11.97 10.33 4.95
N LEU A 155 -11.22 9.28 4.59
CA LEU A 155 -11.68 7.89 4.64
C LEU A 155 -12.09 7.47 6.06
N ASP A 156 -13.29 6.91 6.18
CA ASP A 156 -13.80 6.27 7.38
C ASP A 156 -14.74 5.10 7.02
N THR A 157 -15.27 4.40 8.02
CA THR A 157 -16.17 3.24 7.81
C THR A 157 -17.65 3.62 7.64
N THR A 158 -17.97 4.91 7.66
CA THR A 158 -19.34 5.46 7.63
C THR A 158 -19.64 6.31 6.39
N ARG A 159 -18.61 6.81 5.70
CA ARG A 159 -18.63 7.58 4.46
C ARG A 159 -18.33 6.61 3.31
N LYS A 160 -19.33 6.38 2.46
CA LYS A 160 -19.26 5.48 1.31
C LYS A 160 -19.12 6.27 0.02
#